data_AF-A0A853KW04-F1
#
_entry.id   AF-A0A853KW04-F1
#
_cell.length_a   1.000
_cell.length_b   1.000
_cell.length_c   1.000
_cell.angle_alpha   90.00
_cell.angle_beta   90.00
_cell.angle_gamma   90.00
#
_symmetry.space_group_name_H-M   'P 1'
#
loop_
_entity.id
_entity.type
_entity.pdbx_description
1 polymer ?
#
loop_
_entity_poly.entity_id
_entity_poly.type
_entity_poly.pdbx_seq_one_letter_code
_entity_poly.pdbx_strand_id
1 'polypeptide(L)'
;MKKSTLNWGLVQFVIGAGGTYDDYWSASVFPTSSSENFIGAHADKIAMGRIHAVQLWPGEYRVRLTHNSQIKADSIIKVEAGKLVRLTAEYGVFSNSVSTTTEPVYNDFALMAASTASYAKDTYLPVIVEHQGQWLFEFRGPQVNGQVAGNGTITVLRDGSEVAVISNANITPDEITGKVTLTGEGVYQGRFNRKKFEQIAGTKIKWKNGKTFEGTFEAVVPKEGKLTQLSGSVWEGEVDGDNPSGEGRFTNTDGSWVQYSDYAARDSYVGLRDCGPSPDVISTCAYYKGEKLASEAELNAKIAEDKHLAELEQQRQAEQRRIAQIAAAKAVEEAAKEAEVRRIAAAEQAAREAAPPRKPDDCTTATGTFSADGNLTQYTMNGSGSGSGHFRQRTYGSEYQFDIDFYFNTSANSISFDYGEGIYSDAASGAILQRTSIPNGSANCTFNGRVLTIDGKEFVKR
;
A
#
# COMPACT_ATOMS: atom_id res chain seq x y z
N MET A 1 -3.25 61.88 -33.01
CA MET A 1 -3.10 60.40 -33.07
C MET A 1 -3.45 59.84 -31.70
N LYS A 2 -4.33 58.82 -31.62
CA LYS A 2 -4.66 58.17 -30.33
C LYS A 2 -3.39 57.49 -29.77
N LYS A 3 -3.12 57.65 -28.47
CA LYS A 3 -2.06 56.91 -27.78
C LYS A 3 -2.60 55.52 -27.42
N SER A 4 -1.83 54.47 -27.64
CA SER A 4 -2.22 53.11 -27.25
C SER A 4 -2.32 53.01 -25.72
N THR A 5 -3.32 52.29 -25.21
CA THR A 5 -3.50 52.00 -23.79
C THR A 5 -2.98 50.61 -23.40
N LEU A 6 -2.45 49.86 -24.36
CA LEU A 6 -1.89 48.54 -24.14
C LEU A 6 -0.55 48.65 -23.42
N ASN A 7 -0.34 47.80 -22.43
CA ASN A 7 0.91 47.66 -21.67
C ASN A 7 1.81 46.52 -22.19
N TRP A 8 1.40 45.87 -23.27
CA TRP A 8 2.12 44.80 -23.96
C TRP A 8 2.37 45.17 -25.42
N GLY A 9 3.32 44.49 -26.05
CA GLY A 9 3.54 44.50 -27.48
C GLY A 9 3.16 43.16 -28.12
N LEU A 10 3.12 43.14 -29.45
CA LEU A 10 2.73 41.98 -30.23
C LEU A 10 3.85 41.62 -31.20
N VAL A 11 4.14 40.33 -31.33
CA VAL A 11 4.96 39.80 -32.42
C VAL A 11 4.06 38.96 -33.31
N GLN A 12 4.01 39.26 -34.61
CA GLN A 12 3.28 38.45 -35.59
C GLN A 12 4.23 37.80 -36.58
N PHE A 13 3.98 36.54 -36.87
CA PHE A 13 4.58 35.82 -37.98
C PHE A 13 3.53 35.65 -39.06
N VAL A 14 3.84 36.16 -40.26
CA VAL A 14 2.96 36.12 -41.43
C VAL A 14 3.70 35.45 -42.57
N ILE A 15 3.05 34.46 -43.18
CA ILE A 15 3.60 33.75 -44.35
C ILE A 15 2.87 34.25 -45.60
N GLY A 16 3.62 34.90 -46.48
CA GLY A 16 3.16 35.50 -47.72
C GLY A 16 2.67 34.49 -48.75
N ALA A 17 1.95 34.99 -49.76
CA ALA A 17 1.33 34.17 -50.80
C ALA A 17 2.38 33.74 -51.84
N GLY A 18 2.68 32.44 -51.92
CA GLY A 18 3.67 31.93 -52.88
C GLY A 18 4.18 30.51 -52.62
N GLY A 19 3.86 29.92 -51.46
CA GLY A 19 4.21 28.54 -51.13
C GLY A 19 3.25 27.52 -51.77
N THR A 20 3.67 26.26 -51.83
CA THR A 20 2.80 25.15 -52.25
C THR A 20 1.88 24.69 -51.11
N TYR A 21 0.87 23.90 -51.45
CA TYR A 21 0.10 23.17 -50.44
C TYR A 21 1.06 22.27 -49.64
N ASP A 22 0.87 22.19 -48.32
CA ASP A 22 1.70 21.46 -47.35
C ASP A 22 3.13 22.01 -47.12
N ASP A 23 3.42 23.25 -47.54
CA ASP A 23 4.65 23.93 -47.19
C ASP A 23 4.50 24.76 -45.90
N TYR A 24 5.36 24.46 -44.92
CA TYR A 24 5.16 24.89 -43.54
C TYR A 24 6.39 25.61 -42.98
N TRP A 25 6.13 26.73 -42.31
CA TRP A 25 7.12 27.45 -41.53
C TRP A 25 6.95 27.15 -40.05
N SER A 26 8.04 27.26 -39.31
CA SER A 26 7.98 27.30 -37.84
C SER A 26 8.63 28.58 -37.34
N ALA A 27 8.03 29.18 -36.31
CA ALA A 27 8.54 30.37 -35.66
C ALA A 27 8.73 30.12 -34.17
N SER A 28 9.79 30.68 -33.61
CA SER A 28 10.10 30.60 -32.18
C SER A 28 10.46 31.98 -31.65
N VAL A 29 10.00 32.28 -30.45
CA VAL A 29 10.42 33.42 -29.64
C VAL A 29 11.12 32.86 -28.42
N PHE A 30 12.35 33.31 -28.19
CA PHE A 30 13.19 32.90 -27.06
C PHE A 30 13.45 34.10 -26.13
N PRO A 31 13.62 33.84 -24.82
CA PRO A 31 14.03 34.87 -23.87
C PRO A 31 15.42 35.42 -24.18
N THR A 32 15.69 36.61 -23.66
CA THR A 32 17.02 37.23 -23.57
C THR A 32 17.30 37.59 -22.11
N SER A 33 18.44 38.21 -21.84
CA SER A 33 18.74 38.78 -20.51
C SER A 33 17.74 39.87 -20.07
N SER A 34 16.95 40.44 -20.97
CA SER A 34 15.90 41.40 -20.64
C SER A 34 14.53 40.74 -20.38
N SER A 35 14.43 39.42 -20.50
CA SER A 35 13.15 38.70 -20.43
C SER A 35 13.33 37.30 -19.85
N GLU A 36 14.19 37.15 -18.85
CA GLU A 36 14.63 35.84 -18.34
C GLU A 36 13.48 34.95 -17.81
N ASN A 37 12.38 35.54 -17.33
CA ASN A 37 11.20 34.80 -16.88
C ASN A 37 10.22 34.44 -18.01
N PHE A 38 10.48 34.85 -19.25
CA PHE A 38 9.75 34.39 -20.42
C PHE A 38 10.18 32.96 -20.76
N ILE A 39 9.24 32.04 -20.79
CA ILE A 39 9.49 30.60 -21.02
C ILE A 39 9.84 30.34 -22.50
N GLY A 40 9.35 31.19 -23.39
CA GLY A 40 9.40 30.98 -24.83
C GLY A 40 8.00 30.83 -25.43
N ALA A 41 7.90 31.05 -26.74
CA ALA A 41 6.71 30.73 -27.51
C ALA A 41 7.12 30.06 -28.82
N HIS A 42 6.37 29.06 -29.23
CA HIS A 42 6.68 28.28 -30.43
C HIS A 42 5.42 28.05 -31.27
N ALA A 43 5.60 28.14 -32.57
CA ALA A 43 4.56 27.94 -33.55
C ALA A 43 5.09 27.01 -34.63
N ASP A 44 4.52 25.82 -34.69
CA ASP A 44 4.77 24.85 -35.74
C ASP A 44 3.73 24.95 -36.85
N LYS A 45 4.14 24.58 -38.07
CA LYS A 45 3.25 24.42 -39.21
C LYS A 45 2.42 25.68 -39.53
N ILE A 46 3.07 26.84 -39.50
CA ILE A 46 2.48 28.09 -39.97
C ILE A 46 2.32 28.00 -41.48
N ALA A 47 1.08 27.82 -41.92
CA ALA A 47 0.71 27.75 -43.33
C ALA A 47 0.57 29.15 -43.96
N MET A 48 0.57 29.19 -45.29
CA MET A 48 0.30 30.39 -46.07
C MET A 48 -1.02 31.08 -45.63
N GLY A 49 -0.99 32.40 -45.47
CA GLY A 49 -2.17 33.19 -45.07
C GLY A 49 -2.59 33.04 -43.60
N ARG A 50 -1.88 32.23 -42.80
CA ARG A 50 -2.08 32.15 -41.34
C ARG A 50 -1.24 33.20 -40.63
N ILE A 51 -1.81 33.74 -39.56
CA ILE A 51 -1.14 34.67 -38.66
C ILE A 51 -0.92 33.96 -37.33
N HIS A 52 0.33 33.82 -36.92
CA HIS A 52 0.66 33.44 -35.55
C HIS A 52 1.05 34.69 -34.78
N ALA A 53 0.48 34.91 -33.61
CA ALA A 53 0.77 36.07 -32.78
C ALA A 53 1.26 35.67 -31.39
N VAL A 54 2.24 36.39 -30.86
CA VAL A 54 2.76 36.22 -29.51
C VAL A 54 2.65 37.55 -28.79
N GLN A 55 1.83 37.60 -27.75
CA GLN A 55 1.73 38.73 -26.84
C GLN A 55 2.92 38.71 -25.89
N LEU A 56 3.65 39.82 -25.81
CA LEU A 56 4.87 39.93 -25.03
C LEU A 56 4.89 41.22 -24.22
N TRP A 57 5.51 41.17 -23.05
CA TRP A 57 5.83 42.37 -22.29
C TRP A 57 6.97 43.15 -22.95
N PRO A 58 7.02 44.50 -22.83
CA PRO A 58 8.12 45.28 -23.37
C PRO A 58 9.50 44.75 -22.94
N GLY A 59 10.40 44.60 -23.91
CA GLY A 59 11.72 44.01 -23.72
C GLY A 59 12.34 43.57 -25.03
N GLU A 60 13.46 42.85 -24.94
CA GLU A 60 14.15 42.27 -26.09
C GLU A 60 13.93 40.75 -26.14
N TYR A 61 13.68 40.25 -27.35
CA TYR A 61 13.39 38.85 -27.59
C TYR A 61 14.15 38.39 -28.82
N ARG A 62 14.68 37.17 -28.76
CA ARG A 62 15.27 36.53 -29.94
C ARG A 62 14.18 35.81 -30.70
N VAL A 63 13.97 36.20 -31.96
CA VAL A 63 13.00 35.55 -32.85
C VAL A 63 13.72 34.74 -33.90
N ARG A 64 13.21 33.54 -34.16
CA ARG A 64 13.75 32.64 -35.16
C ARG A 64 12.63 32.14 -36.06
N LEU A 65 12.81 32.29 -37.37
CA LEU A 65 11.96 31.67 -38.38
C LEU A 65 12.75 30.57 -39.08
N THR A 66 12.10 29.43 -39.23
CA THR A 66 12.63 28.27 -39.93
C THR A 66 11.67 27.82 -41.01
N HIS A 67 12.24 27.32 -42.10
CA HIS A 67 11.52 26.74 -43.22
C HIS A 67 12.27 25.50 -43.69
N ASN A 68 11.60 24.36 -43.77
CA ASN A 68 12.25 23.06 -44.04
C ASN A 68 13.46 22.79 -43.14
N SER A 69 13.30 23.07 -41.84
CA SER A 69 14.33 22.95 -40.79
C SER A 69 15.57 23.85 -40.97
N GLN A 70 15.60 24.73 -41.97
CA GLN A 70 16.67 25.72 -42.13
C GLN A 70 16.27 27.05 -41.50
N ILE A 71 17.21 27.68 -40.80
CA ILE A 71 17.04 29.03 -40.26
C ILE A 71 17.02 30.03 -41.42
N LYS A 72 15.92 30.78 -41.53
CA LYS A 72 15.75 31.84 -42.55
C LYS A 72 15.85 33.24 -41.94
N ALA A 73 15.51 33.39 -40.67
CA ALA A 73 15.78 34.59 -39.89
C ALA A 73 16.09 34.21 -38.45
N ASP A 74 17.05 34.90 -37.85
CA ASP A 74 17.41 34.78 -36.44
C ASP A 74 17.97 36.13 -35.96
N SER A 75 17.17 36.87 -35.20
CA SER A 75 17.52 38.22 -34.78
C SER A 75 16.93 38.55 -33.41
N ILE A 76 17.50 39.55 -32.76
CA ILE A 76 16.92 40.15 -31.56
C ILE A 76 16.02 41.30 -32.01
N ILE A 77 14.78 41.31 -31.52
CA ILE A 77 13.83 42.39 -31.74
C ILE A 77 13.50 43.09 -30.43
N LYS A 78 13.27 44.40 -30.52
CA LYS A 78 12.74 45.21 -29.42
C LYS A 78 11.22 45.24 -29.52
N VAL A 79 10.56 44.80 -28.45
CA VAL A 79 9.11 44.88 -28.31
C VAL A 79 8.76 46.02 -27.35
N GLU A 80 7.84 46.88 -27.76
CA GLU A 80 7.39 48.03 -26.96
C GLU A 80 5.88 47.97 -26.75
N ALA A 81 5.40 48.61 -25.69
CA ALA A 81 3.98 48.66 -25.37
C ALA A 81 3.19 49.35 -26.49
N GLY A 82 2.11 48.72 -26.93
CA GLY A 82 1.26 49.23 -28.01
C GLY A 82 1.94 49.23 -29.39
N LYS A 83 2.99 48.42 -29.58
CA LYS A 83 3.62 48.17 -30.88
C LYS A 83 3.44 46.72 -31.31
N LEU A 84 3.32 46.54 -32.61
CA LEU A 84 3.31 45.26 -33.29
C LEU A 84 4.56 45.16 -34.15
N VAL A 85 5.40 44.16 -33.89
CA VAL A 85 6.50 43.75 -34.74
C VAL A 85 6.03 42.60 -35.63
N ARG A 86 5.89 42.83 -36.93
CA ARG A 86 5.47 41.82 -37.89
C ARG A 86 6.69 41.31 -38.66
N LEU A 87 6.91 39.99 -38.60
CA LEU A 87 7.87 39.27 -39.42
C LEU A 87 7.10 38.61 -40.57
N THR A 88 7.30 39.11 -41.78
CA THR A 88 6.67 38.59 -42.99
C THR A 88 7.69 37.76 -43.77
N ALA A 89 7.44 36.46 -43.88
CA ALA A 89 8.20 35.56 -44.71
C ALA A 89 7.58 35.48 -46.11
N GLU A 90 8.37 35.77 -47.13
CA GLU A 90 7.94 35.76 -48.53
C GLU A 90 8.71 34.69 -49.31
N TYR A 91 8.00 33.99 -50.19
CA TYR A 91 8.58 33.02 -51.09
C TYR A 91 9.24 33.73 -52.27
N GLY A 92 10.54 33.48 -52.48
CA GLY A 92 11.29 34.02 -53.60
C GLY A 92 11.61 32.95 -54.63
N VAL A 93 11.84 33.36 -55.88
CA VAL A 93 12.21 32.46 -56.98
C VAL A 93 13.53 31.71 -56.72
N PHE A 94 14.49 32.38 -56.05
CA PHE A 94 15.81 31.81 -55.75
C PHE A 94 16.04 31.57 -54.25
N SER A 95 15.47 32.41 -53.39
CA SER A 95 15.57 32.28 -51.95
C SER A 95 14.40 32.98 -51.27
N ASN A 96 13.87 32.37 -50.21
CA ASN A 96 12.89 33.03 -49.35
C ASN A 96 13.52 34.23 -48.65
N SER A 97 12.71 35.26 -48.38
CA SER A 97 13.12 36.44 -47.62
C SER A 97 12.24 36.62 -46.39
N VAL A 98 12.77 37.27 -45.36
CA VAL A 98 12.01 37.67 -44.19
C VAL A 98 12.20 39.17 -44.01
N SER A 99 11.09 39.91 -43.98
CA SER A 99 11.08 41.33 -43.68
C SER A 99 10.48 41.57 -42.30
N THR A 100 10.90 42.64 -41.63
CA THR A 100 10.38 43.03 -40.32
C THR A 100 9.84 44.45 -40.38
N THR A 101 8.60 44.63 -39.97
CA THR A 101 7.97 45.95 -39.87
C THR A 101 7.43 46.18 -38.47
N THR A 102 7.37 47.45 -38.05
CA THR A 102 6.83 47.83 -36.74
C THR A 102 5.73 48.86 -36.93
N GLU A 103 4.54 48.56 -36.41
CA GLU A 103 3.36 49.42 -36.50
C GLU A 103 2.70 49.61 -35.12
N PRO A 104 1.99 50.73 -34.87
CA PRO A 104 1.25 50.89 -33.63
C PRO A 104 -0.01 50.01 -33.60
N VAL A 105 -0.33 49.45 -32.43
CA VAL A 105 -1.59 48.76 -32.15
C VAL A 105 -2.30 49.48 -31.00
N TYR A 106 -3.61 49.73 -31.18
CA TYR A 106 -4.41 50.56 -30.26
C TYR A 106 -5.39 49.76 -29.42
N ASN A 107 -5.65 48.51 -29.78
CA ASN A 107 -6.58 47.60 -29.15
C ASN A 107 -6.20 46.15 -29.48
N ASP A 108 -6.98 45.22 -28.96
CA ASP A 108 -6.70 43.78 -29.06
C ASP A 108 -7.03 43.18 -30.43
N PHE A 109 -7.52 43.97 -31.39
CA PHE A 109 -7.98 43.46 -32.69
C PHE A 109 -6.90 42.68 -33.44
N ALA A 110 -5.66 43.16 -33.44
CA ALA A 110 -4.55 42.48 -34.10
C ALA A 110 -4.22 41.12 -33.47
N LEU A 111 -4.44 40.98 -32.16
CA LEU A 111 -4.30 39.72 -31.43
C LEU A 111 -5.50 38.79 -31.70
N MET A 112 -6.72 39.32 -31.72
CA MET A 112 -7.95 38.56 -32.03
C MET A 112 -8.03 38.08 -33.49
N ALA A 113 -7.43 38.82 -34.42
CA ALA A 113 -7.36 38.45 -35.83
C ALA A 113 -6.30 37.38 -36.13
N ALA A 114 -5.47 37.00 -35.14
CA ALA A 114 -4.49 35.95 -35.31
C ALA A 114 -5.18 34.60 -35.47
N SER A 115 -4.66 33.75 -36.37
CA SER A 115 -5.13 32.36 -36.50
C SER A 115 -4.80 31.53 -35.26
N THR A 116 -3.68 31.85 -34.62
CA THR A 116 -3.21 31.25 -33.37
C THR A 116 -2.50 32.33 -32.55
N ALA A 117 -2.69 32.30 -31.22
CA ALA A 117 -2.16 33.32 -30.33
C ALA A 117 -1.58 32.71 -29.05
N SER A 118 -0.40 33.18 -28.65
CA SER A 118 0.20 32.93 -27.34
C SER A 118 0.04 34.16 -26.46
N TYR A 119 -0.50 34.00 -25.25
CA TYR A 119 -0.75 35.12 -24.33
C TYR A 119 0.35 35.26 -23.28
N ALA A 120 0.65 36.49 -22.88
CA ALA A 120 1.71 36.79 -21.91
C ALA A 120 1.46 36.15 -20.53
N LYS A 121 0.20 35.87 -20.16
CA LYS A 121 -0.12 35.18 -18.90
C LYS A 121 0.33 33.71 -18.87
N ASP A 122 0.48 33.09 -20.04
CA ASP A 122 0.74 31.65 -20.20
C ASP A 122 2.21 31.37 -20.56
N THR A 123 2.92 32.38 -21.05
CA THR A 123 4.30 32.26 -21.54
C THR A 123 5.35 32.85 -20.60
N TYR A 124 4.95 33.35 -19.42
CA TYR A 124 5.85 33.90 -18.41
C TYR A 124 5.71 33.15 -17.08
N LEU A 125 6.86 32.86 -16.49
CA LEU A 125 6.98 32.49 -15.08
C LEU A 125 6.65 33.71 -14.21
N PRO A 126 6.12 33.48 -13.00
CA PRO A 126 5.86 34.56 -12.06
C PRO A 126 7.17 35.25 -11.66
N VAL A 127 7.08 36.55 -11.38
CA VAL A 127 8.18 37.32 -10.80
C VAL A 127 8.08 37.24 -9.28
N ILE A 128 9.14 36.80 -8.61
CA ILE A 128 9.19 36.82 -7.15
C ILE A 128 9.38 38.27 -6.70
N VAL A 129 8.39 38.82 -5.98
CA VAL A 129 8.41 40.22 -5.54
C VAL A 129 8.72 40.38 -4.06
N GLU A 130 8.45 39.36 -3.26
CA GLU A 130 8.81 39.26 -1.84
C GLU A 130 9.10 37.80 -1.45
N HIS A 131 10.08 37.61 -0.57
CA HIS A 131 10.43 36.30 -0.03
C HIS A 131 11.09 36.44 1.35
N GLN A 132 10.44 35.92 2.40
CA GLN A 132 11.01 35.89 3.75
C GLN A 132 10.53 34.65 4.53
N GLY A 133 11.48 33.79 4.90
CA GLY A 133 11.18 32.55 5.63
C GLY A 133 10.23 31.66 4.83
N GLN A 134 9.10 31.30 5.43
CA GLN A 134 8.04 30.47 4.81
C GLN A 134 7.22 31.21 3.74
N TRP A 135 7.35 32.53 3.61
CA TRP A 135 6.46 33.36 2.82
C TRP A 135 7.06 33.72 1.45
N LEU A 136 6.32 33.46 0.37
CA LEU A 136 6.71 33.77 -1.00
C LEU A 136 5.58 34.50 -1.74
N PHE A 137 5.89 35.62 -2.40
CA PHE A 137 4.94 36.42 -3.16
C PHE A 137 5.28 36.36 -4.66
N GLU A 138 4.40 35.72 -5.43
CA GLU A 138 4.57 35.48 -6.86
C GLU A 138 3.68 36.43 -7.68
N PHE A 139 4.28 37.38 -8.38
CA PHE A 139 3.58 38.33 -9.23
C PHE A 139 3.39 37.81 -10.66
N ARG A 140 2.16 37.93 -11.16
CA ARG A 140 1.79 37.74 -12.57
C ARG A 140 1.15 39.02 -13.09
N GLY A 141 1.75 39.60 -14.11
CA GLY A 141 1.25 40.83 -14.69
C GLY A 141 2.24 41.52 -15.61
N PRO A 142 1.97 42.80 -15.93
CA PRO A 142 2.76 43.61 -16.84
C PRO A 142 4.20 43.80 -16.38
N GLN A 143 5.12 43.74 -17.33
CA GLN A 143 6.55 43.83 -17.07
C GLN A 143 7.24 44.72 -18.10
N VAL A 144 8.41 45.26 -17.76
CA VAL A 144 9.33 45.92 -18.68
C VAL A 144 10.72 45.41 -18.36
N ASN A 145 11.38 44.81 -19.35
CA ASN A 145 12.70 44.21 -19.19
C ASN A 145 12.77 43.20 -18.01
N GLY A 146 11.75 42.35 -17.88
CA GLY A 146 11.65 41.34 -16.82
C GLY A 146 11.29 41.88 -15.43
N GLN A 147 11.16 43.20 -15.28
CA GLN A 147 10.77 43.84 -14.02
C GLN A 147 9.29 44.20 -14.02
N VAL A 148 8.64 44.17 -12.85
CA VAL A 148 7.23 44.54 -12.69
C VAL A 148 7.00 45.98 -13.12
N ALA A 149 6.03 46.20 -14.02
CA ALA A 149 5.75 47.50 -14.61
C ALA A 149 4.24 47.75 -14.81
N GLY A 150 3.49 47.63 -13.72
CA GLY A 150 2.06 47.87 -13.71
C GLY A 150 1.36 47.02 -12.66
N ASN A 151 0.04 47.09 -12.65
CA ASN A 151 -0.75 46.31 -11.74
C ASN A 151 -0.94 44.88 -12.25
N GLY A 152 -0.95 43.92 -11.32
CA GLY A 152 -1.14 42.51 -11.66
C GLY A 152 -1.82 41.73 -10.53
N THR A 153 -1.54 40.44 -10.47
CA THR A 153 -2.01 39.56 -9.42
C THR A 153 -0.81 39.01 -8.69
N ILE A 154 -0.83 39.00 -7.37
CA ILE A 154 0.17 38.32 -6.55
C ILE A 154 -0.48 37.12 -5.88
N THR A 155 0.09 35.94 -6.09
CA THR A 155 -0.21 34.76 -5.30
C THR A 155 0.74 34.75 -4.10
N VAL A 156 0.19 34.64 -2.89
CA VAL A 156 0.96 34.55 -1.65
C VAL A 156 0.96 33.11 -1.17
N LEU A 157 2.15 32.55 -1.05
CA LEU A 157 2.40 31.19 -0.61
C LEU A 157 3.00 31.17 0.81
N ARG A 158 2.59 30.20 1.63
CA ARG A 158 3.21 29.81 2.90
C ARG A 158 3.62 28.36 2.80
N ASP A 159 4.92 28.07 2.93
CA ASP A 159 5.48 26.72 2.75
C ASP A 159 5.06 26.06 1.42
N GLY A 160 5.01 26.85 0.35
CA GLY A 160 4.61 26.41 -0.99
C GLY A 160 3.10 26.26 -1.21
N SER A 161 2.27 26.46 -0.18
CA SER A 161 0.81 26.40 -0.29
C SER A 161 0.21 27.81 -0.43
N GLU A 162 -0.72 27.98 -1.36
CA GLU A 162 -1.44 29.26 -1.50
C GLU A 162 -2.29 29.57 -0.27
N VAL A 163 -2.15 30.79 0.26
CA VAL A 163 -2.89 31.27 1.43
C VAL A 163 -3.65 32.57 1.15
N ALA A 164 -3.21 33.35 0.16
CA ALA A 164 -3.91 34.55 -0.28
C ALA A 164 -3.60 34.92 -1.73
N VAL A 165 -4.49 35.70 -2.35
CA VAL A 165 -4.30 36.35 -3.64
C VAL A 165 -4.52 37.85 -3.49
N ILE A 166 -3.54 38.65 -3.90
CA ILE A 166 -3.64 40.11 -3.99
C ILE A 166 -3.97 40.48 -5.44
N SER A 167 -5.21 40.86 -5.68
CA SER A 167 -5.70 41.26 -7.00
C SER A 167 -5.52 42.76 -7.26
N ASN A 168 -5.24 43.12 -8.52
CA ASN A 168 -4.89 44.49 -8.93
C ASN A 168 -3.76 45.07 -8.06
N ALA A 169 -2.77 44.22 -7.76
CA ALA A 169 -1.64 44.54 -6.91
C ALA A 169 -0.78 45.63 -7.54
N ASN A 170 -0.61 46.74 -6.85
CA ASN A 170 0.34 47.79 -7.19
C ASN A 170 1.57 47.64 -6.29
N ILE A 171 2.74 47.53 -6.92
CA ILE A 171 4.01 47.29 -6.23
C ILE A 171 4.86 48.55 -6.34
N THR A 172 5.27 49.06 -5.18
CA THR A 172 6.23 50.16 -5.05
C THR A 172 7.45 49.65 -4.29
N PRO A 173 8.56 50.40 -4.21
CA PRO A 173 9.72 49.99 -3.40
C PRO A 173 9.39 49.74 -1.92
N ASP A 174 8.38 50.42 -1.37
CA ASP A 174 8.07 50.39 0.06
C ASP A 174 6.82 49.55 0.40
N GLU A 175 5.84 49.51 -0.50
CA GLU A 175 4.53 48.92 -0.23
C GLU A 175 4.00 48.08 -1.40
N ILE A 176 3.21 47.05 -1.07
CA ILE A 176 2.30 46.35 -1.98
C ILE A 176 0.87 46.71 -1.57
N THR A 177 0.06 47.20 -2.50
CA THR A 177 -1.35 47.51 -2.26
C THR A 177 -2.25 46.74 -3.21
N GLY A 178 -3.46 46.40 -2.78
CA GLY A 178 -4.43 45.70 -3.62
C GLY A 178 -5.52 45.01 -2.81
N LYS A 179 -6.47 44.38 -3.50
CA LYS A 179 -7.54 43.63 -2.84
C LYS A 179 -7.04 42.23 -2.52
N VAL A 180 -6.91 41.93 -1.23
CA VAL A 180 -6.47 40.62 -0.73
C VAL A 180 -7.68 39.71 -0.57
N THR A 181 -7.57 38.50 -1.08
CA THR A 181 -8.54 37.41 -0.92
C THR A 181 -7.82 36.22 -0.30
N LEU A 182 -8.19 35.85 0.93
CA LEU A 182 -7.68 34.68 1.63
C LEU A 182 -8.31 33.41 1.05
N THR A 183 -7.64 32.25 1.15
CA THR A 183 -8.21 30.95 0.73
C THR A 183 -9.51 30.60 1.43
N GLY A 184 -9.72 31.09 2.66
CA GLY A 184 -11.00 31.01 3.38
C GLY A 184 -12.09 31.98 2.93
N GLU A 185 -11.99 32.59 1.74
CA GLU A 185 -12.91 33.60 1.18
C GLU A 185 -12.99 34.92 1.97
N GLY A 186 -12.04 35.18 2.88
CA GLY A 186 -11.92 36.47 3.57
C GLY A 186 -11.37 37.54 2.64
N VAL A 187 -12.00 38.72 2.60
CA VAL A 187 -11.61 39.80 1.68
C VAL A 187 -11.36 41.09 2.43
N TYR A 188 -10.30 41.81 2.02
CA TYR A 188 -9.99 43.15 2.53
C TYR A 188 -9.14 43.97 1.53
N GLN A 189 -9.02 45.28 1.77
CA GLN A 189 -8.08 46.14 1.06
C GLN A 189 -6.74 46.13 1.78
N GLY A 190 -5.74 45.51 1.17
CA GLY A 190 -4.42 45.31 1.76
C GLY A 190 -3.45 46.43 1.44
N ARG A 191 -2.60 46.75 2.42
CA ARG A 191 -1.39 47.54 2.27
C ARG A 191 -0.31 46.82 3.07
N PHE A 192 0.63 46.23 2.38
CA PHE A 192 1.70 45.43 2.94
C PHE A 192 3.00 46.22 2.90
N ASN A 193 3.65 46.40 4.05
CA ASN A 193 4.92 47.10 4.18
C ASN A 193 6.06 46.12 3.85
N ARG A 194 6.79 46.38 2.77
CA ARG A 194 7.85 45.50 2.27
C ARG A 194 9.10 45.50 3.16
N LYS A 195 9.42 46.65 3.79
CA LYS A 195 10.59 46.80 4.65
C LYS A 195 10.44 46.09 6.00
N LYS A 196 9.23 46.13 6.56
CA LYS A 196 8.90 45.50 7.84
C LYS A 196 8.31 44.10 7.69
N PHE A 197 7.96 43.71 6.46
CA PHE A 197 7.31 42.45 6.14
C PHE A 197 6.00 42.21 6.91
N GLU A 198 5.17 43.25 7.00
CA GLU A 198 3.93 43.21 7.78
C GLU A 198 2.79 43.91 7.04
N GLN A 199 1.57 43.40 7.21
CA GLN A 199 0.36 44.13 6.84
C GLN A 199 0.20 45.37 7.74
N ILE A 200 -0.15 46.51 7.14
CA ILE A 200 -0.38 47.75 7.89
C ILE A 200 -1.60 47.61 8.81
N ALA A 201 -1.47 48.14 10.03
CA ALA A 201 -2.50 48.10 11.07
C ALA A 201 -3.84 48.75 10.66
N GLY A 202 -4.91 48.38 11.37
CA GLY A 202 -6.28 48.87 11.10
C GLY A 202 -6.98 48.17 9.93
N THR A 203 -6.39 47.09 9.43
CA THR A 203 -6.96 46.26 8.37
C THR A 203 -8.15 45.46 8.91
N LYS A 204 -9.30 45.54 8.22
CA LYS A 204 -10.52 44.79 8.58
C LYS A 204 -10.86 43.79 7.49
N ILE A 205 -11.12 42.55 7.90
CA ILE A 205 -11.50 41.46 7.00
C ILE A 205 -12.99 41.22 7.11
N LYS A 206 -13.61 40.95 5.97
CA LYS A 206 -14.98 40.48 5.89
C LYS A 206 -15.02 39.15 5.17
N TRP A 207 -15.57 38.12 5.81
CA TRP A 207 -15.83 36.85 5.18
C TRP A 207 -17.23 36.80 4.58
N LYS A 208 -17.42 35.92 3.60
CA LYS A 208 -18.72 35.70 2.95
C LYS A 208 -19.80 35.21 3.92
N ASN A 209 -19.41 34.45 4.95
CA ASN A 209 -20.30 33.99 6.02
C ASN A 209 -20.71 35.12 7.01
N GLY A 210 -20.26 36.35 6.78
CA GLY A 210 -20.63 37.52 7.59
C GLY A 210 -19.77 37.75 8.82
N LYS A 211 -18.81 36.86 9.12
CA LYS A 211 -17.80 37.13 10.15
C LYS A 211 -16.93 38.32 9.76
N THR A 212 -16.42 39.04 10.75
CA THR A 212 -15.45 40.13 10.55
C THR A 212 -14.28 40.00 11.50
N PHE A 213 -13.11 40.49 11.08
CA PHE A 213 -11.89 40.46 11.90
C PHE A 213 -11.16 41.79 11.83
N GLU A 214 -10.60 42.18 12.96
CA GLU A 214 -9.69 43.32 13.11
C GLU A 214 -8.59 42.94 14.08
N GLY A 215 -7.33 43.10 13.66
CA GLY A 215 -6.21 42.64 14.47
C GLY A 215 -4.87 42.73 13.76
N THR A 216 -3.96 41.89 14.22
CA THR A 216 -2.63 41.70 13.69
C THR A 216 -2.60 40.57 12.65
N PHE A 217 -1.56 40.59 11.84
CA PHE A 217 -1.36 39.67 10.74
C PHE A 217 0.06 39.13 10.78
N GLU A 218 0.23 37.88 10.39
CA GLU A 218 1.50 37.34 9.96
C GLU A 218 1.58 37.44 8.44
N ALA A 219 2.53 38.24 7.93
CA ALA A 219 2.53 38.69 6.54
C ALA A 219 1.19 39.34 6.13
N VAL A 220 0.33 38.59 5.45
CA VAL A 220 -1.03 39.01 5.01
C VAL A 220 -2.15 38.15 5.61
N VAL A 221 -1.80 37.17 6.44
CA VAL A 221 -2.76 36.23 7.04
C VAL A 221 -3.09 36.69 8.46
N PRO A 222 -4.36 36.66 8.90
CA PRO A 222 -4.75 36.97 10.28
C PRO A 222 -3.97 36.13 11.28
N LYS A 223 -3.54 36.74 12.39
CA LYS A 223 -2.83 36.03 13.45
C LYS A 223 -3.54 36.15 14.80
N GLU A 224 -3.76 37.37 15.26
CA GLU A 224 -4.35 37.62 16.58
C GLU A 224 -5.20 38.89 16.55
N GLY A 225 -6.39 38.84 17.13
CA GLY A 225 -7.25 40.00 17.24
C GLY A 225 -8.70 39.67 17.53
N LYS A 226 -9.58 40.58 17.13
CA LYS A 226 -11.01 40.50 17.39
C LYS A 226 -11.76 39.91 16.19
N LEU A 227 -12.25 38.69 16.33
CA LEU A 227 -13.14 38.01 15.38
C LEU A 227 -14.59 38.13 15.86
N THR A 228 -15.43 38.83 15.10
CA THR A 228 -16.86 38.97 15.38
C THR A 228 -17.65 37.97 14.54
N GLN A 229 -18.43 37.11 15.19
CA GLN A 229 -19.31 36.17 14.52
C GLN A 229 -20.57 36.85 13.99
N LEU A 230 -21.24 36.21 13.01
CA LEU A 230 -22.52 36.70 12.48
C LEU A 230 -23.60 36.81 13.57
N SER A 231 -23.55 35.94 14.59
CA SER A 231 -24.46 35.98 15.74
C SER A 231 -24.27 37.22 16.62
N GLY A 232 -23.11 37.89 16.54
CA GLY A 232 -22.70 38.96 17.44
C GLY A 232 -21.76 38.51 18.56
N SER A 233 -21.54 37.21 18.76
CA SER A 233 -20.49 36.73 19.67
C SER A 233 -19.11 37.16 19.18
N VAL A 234 -18.20 37.41 20.10
CA VAL A 234 -16.86 37.95 19.83
C VAL A 234 -15.81 37.00 20.36
N TRP A 235 -14.79 36.74 19.56
CA TRP A 235 -13.54 36.13 19.97
C TRP A 235 -12.42 37.17 19.96
N GLU A 236 -11.62 37.23 21.01
CA GLU A 236 -10.42 38.07 21.12
C GLU A 236 -9.22 37.20 21.49
N GLY A 237 -8.35 36.96 20.52
CA GLY A 237 -7.18 36.09 20.68
C GLY A 237 -6.63 35.62 19.35
N GLU A 238 -5.93 34.49 19.37
CA GLU A 238 -5.36 33.90 18.16
C GLU A 238 -6.44 33.41 17.19
N VAL A 239 -6.18 33.47 15.89
CA VAL A 239 -7.12 33.01 14.86
C VAL A 239 -6.42 32.18 13.79
N ASP A 240 -7.16 31.20 13.25
CA ASP A 240 -6.80 30.48 12.04
C ASP A 240 -7.89 30.73 10.99
N GLY A 241 -7.61 31.62 10.05
CA GLY A 241 -8.57 32.08 9.06
C GLY A 241 -9.76 32.79 9.71
N ASP A 242 -10.96 32.21 9.57
CA ASP A 242 -12.21 32.74 10.11
C ASP A 242 -12.63 32.07 11.43
N ASN A 243 -11.74 31.31 12.07
CA ASN A 243 -12.04 30.56 13.29
C ASN A 243 -11.10 30.96 14.44
N PRO A 244 -11.60 30.93 15.69
CA PRO A 244 -10.75 31.01 16.86
C PRO A 244 -9.72 29.88 16.89
N SER A 245 -8.51 30.18 17.34
CA SER A 245 -7.44 29.22 17.61
C SER A 245 -6.68 29.61 18.86
N GLY A 246 -5.83 28.72 19.39
CA GLY A 246 -4.89 29.05 20.45
C GLY A 246 -5.53 29.69 21.69
N GLU A 247 -4.80 30.62 22.31
CA GLU A 247 -5.28 31.35 23.48
C GLU A 247 -6.22 32.50 23.10
N GLY A 248 -7.27 32.71 23.91
CA GLY A 248 -8.12 33.87 23.78
C GLY A 248 -9.40 33.83 24.61
N ARG A 249 -10.18 34.90 24.46
CA ARG A 249 -11.44 35.12 25.17
C ARG A 249 -12.61 35.01 24.20
N PHE A 250 -13.58 34.18 24.53
CA PHE A 250 -14.87 34.14 23.84
C PHE A 250 -15.93 34.87 24.66
N THR A 251 -16.62 35.82 24.04
CA THR A 251 -17.70 36.62 24.63
C THR A 251 -19.00 36.35 23.85
N ASN A 252 -20.01 35.85 24.55
CA ASN A 252 -21.34 35.61 24.03
C ASN A 252 -22.12 36.92 23.83
N THR A 253 -23.22 36.85 23.09
CA THR A 253 -24.12 37.99 22.85
C THR A 253 -24.80 38.52 24.11
N ASP A 254 -24.92 37.70 25.15
CA ASP A 254 -25.46 38.11 26.46
C ASP A 254 -24.41 38.82 27.35
N GLY A 255 -23.16 38.93 26.88
CA GLY A 255 -22.04 39.53 27.60
C GLY A 255 -21.25 38.56 28.45
N SER A 256 -21.71 37.31 28.63
CA SER A 256 -20.95 36.29 29.33
C SER A 256 -19.70 35.91 28.53
N TRP A 257 -18.61 35.58 29.22
CA TRP A 257 -17.35 35.25 28.56
C TRP A 257 -16.61 34.11 29.23
N VAL A 258 -15.69 33.51 28.48
CA VAL A 258 -14.85 32.38 28.91
C VAL A 258 -13.44 32.55 28.33
N GLN A 259 -12.42 32.39 29.17
CA GLN A 259 -11.02 32.31 28.75
C GLN A 259 -10.69 30.90 28.25
N TYR A 260 -9.92 30.82 27.18
CA TYR A 260 -9.38 29.58 26.63
C TYR A 260 -7.87 29.73 26.57
N SER A 261 -7.14 28.82 27.23
CA SER A 261 -5.69 28.69 27.05
C SER A 261 -5.33 28.00 25.73
N ASP A 262 -6.26 27.19 25.22
CA ASP A 262 -6.22 26.54 23.91
C ASP A 262 -7.66 26.28 23.46
N TYR A 263 -8.11 26.98 22.43
CA TYR A 263 -9.45 26.85 21.88
C TYR A 263 -9.69 25.51 21.18
N ALA A 264 -8.64 24.85 20.67
CA ALA A 264 -8.77 23.53 20.03
C ALA A 264 -9.12 22.45 21.06
N ALA A 265 -8.61 22.57 22.29
CA ALA A 265 -8.89 21.67 23.40
C ALA A 265 -10.22 21.96 24.13
N ARG A 266 -11.05 22.90 23.65
CA ARG A 266 -12.27 23.33 24.36
C ARG A 266 -13.22 22.18 24.69
N ASP A 267 -13.42 21.24 23.77
CA ASP A 267 -14.44 20.19 23.89
C ASP A 267 -13.94 19.01 24.75
N SER A 268 -12.63 18.91 24.99
CA SER A 268 -12.02 17.87 25.84
C SER A 268 -11.55 18.40 27.19
N TYR A 269 -11.66 19.72 27.42
CA TYR A 269 -11.08 20.35 28.58
C TYR A 269 -11.74 19.90 29.90
N VAL A 270 -10.89 19.59 30.87
CA VAL A 270 -11.25 19.29 32.26
C VAL A 270 -10.44 20.19 33.17
N GLY A 271 -11.10 21.04 33.96
CA GLY A 271 -10.39 21.96 34.87
C GLY A 271 -11.16 23.23 35.20
N LEU A 272 -10.44 24.17 35.79
CA LEU A 272 -10.92 25.50 36.15
C LEU A 272 -10.34 26.55 35.22
N ARG A 273 -11.19 27.46 34.75
CA ARG A 273 -10.79 28.58 33.89
C ARG A 273 -11.55 29.86 34.25
N ASP A 274 -10.96 30.98 33.90
CA ASP A 274 -11.60 32.29 34.07
C ASP A 274 -12.80 32.42 33.14
N CYS A 275 -13.86 33.00 33.69
CA CYS A 275 -15.13 33.24 33.01
C CYS A 275 -15.86 34.40 33.69
N GLY A 276 -16.98 34.83 33.10
CA GLY A 276 -17.81 35.85 33.72
C GLY A 276 -19.20 35.96 33.11
N PRO A 277 -20.20 36.49 33.85
CA PRO A 277 -21.51 36.83 33.29
C PRO A 277 -21.50 38.14 32.50
N SER A 278 -20.47 38.98 32.68
CA SER A 278 -20.25 40.22 31.95
C SER A 278 -18.74 40.47 31.80
N PRO A 279 -18.30 41.32 30.85
CA PRO A 279 -16.87 41.52 30.57
C PRO A 279 -16.03 42.01 31.75
N ASP A 280 -16.66 42.70 32.71
CA ASP A 280 -15.98 43.31 33.86
C ASP A 280 -15.97 42.41 35.12
N VAL A 281 -16.68 41.28 35.09
CA VAL A 281 -16.78 40.35 36.22
C VAL A 281 -15.96 39.10 35.91
N ILE A 282 -14.91 38.87 36.69
CA ILE A 282 -14.06 37.67 36.60
C ILE A 282 -14.47 36.70 37.72
N SER A 283 -14.79 35.48 37.35
CA SER A 283 -15.02 34.34 38.23
C SER A 283 -14.32 33.10 37.68
N THR A 284 -14.23 32.06 38.51
CA THR A 284 -13.65 30.78 38.13
C THR A 284 -14.77 29.79 37.82
N CYS A 285 -14.81 29.27 36.59
CA CYS A 285 -15.78 28.27 36.16
C CYS A 285 -15.14 26.89 36.08
N ALA A 286 -15.86 25.89 36.57
CA ALA A 286 -15.50 24.50 36.45
C ALA A 286 -16.04 23.89 35.15
N TYR A 287 -15.19 23.16 34.43
CA TYR A 287 -15.53 22.48 33.18
C TYR A 287 -15.08 21.03 33.20
N TYR A 288 -15.90 20.14 32.63
CA TYR A 288 -15.59 18.74 32.45
C TYR A 288 -15.97 18.30 31.05
N LYS A 289 -14.97 17.88 30.26
CA LYS A 289 -15.12 17.50 28.84
C LYS A 289 -15.86 18.59 28.05
N GLY A 290 -15.42 19.84 28.24
CA GLY A 290 -15.96 21.03 27.57
C GLY A 290 -17.30 21.56 28.09
N GLU A 291 -18.00 20.83 28.96
CA GLU A 291 -19.25 21.27 29.55
C GLU A 291 -19.02 22.05 30.84
N LYS A 292 -19.71 23.19 30.99
CA LYS A 292 -19.68 24.01 32.20
C LYS A 292 -20.48 23.33 33.32
N LEU A 293 -19.85 23.14 34.47
CA LEU A 293 -20.46 22.58 35.68
C LEU A 293 -20.96 23.67 36.64
N ALA A 294 -21.78 23.29 37.61
CA ALA A 294 -22.32 24.22 38.60
C ALA A 294 -21.27 24.67 39.63
N SER A 295 -20.26 23.84 39.90
CA SER A 295 -19.23 24.12 40.90
C SER A 295 -17.96 23.28 40.70
N GLU A 296 -16.88 23.70 41.36
CA GLU A 296 -15.66 22.89 41.47
C GLU A 296 -15.88 21.56 42.20
N ALA A 297 -16.81 21.50 43.16
CA ALA A 297 -17.14 20.25 43.86
C ALA A 297 -17.71 19.19 42.90
N GLU A 298 -18.54 19.61 41.93
CA GLU A 298 -19.07 18.73 40.89
C GLU A 298 -17.98 18.24 39.94
N LEU A 299 -17.03 19.12 39.56
CA LEU A 299 -15.86 18.74 38.77
C LEU A 299 -15.03 17.66 39.47
N ASN A 300 -14.74 17.86 40.76
CA ASN A 300 -13.99 16.89 41.55
C ASN A 300 -14.72 15.55 41.67
N ALA A 301 -16.06 15.58 41.79
CA ALA A 301 -16.87 14.36 41.79
C ALA A 301 -16.79 13.61 40.45
N LYS A 302 -16.86 14.31 39.32
CA LYS A 302 -16.72 13.73 37.97
C LYS A 302 -15.33 13.15 37.72
N ILE A 303 -14.27 13.84 38.16
CA ILE A 303 -12.89 13.34 38.07
C ILE A 303 -12.73 12.07 38.93
N ALA A 304 -13.31 12.06 40.14
CA ALA A 304 -13.27 10.90 41.01
C ALA A 304 -14.05 9.70 40.42
N GLU A 305 -15.20 9.95 39.78
CA GLU A 305 -15.98 8.95 39.05
C GLU A 305 -15.17 8.30 37.92
N ASP A 306 -14.56 9.10 37.04
CA ASP A 306 -13.70 8.60 35.95
C ASP A 306 -12.50 7.80 36.48
N LYS A 307 -11.89 8.27 37.58
CA LYS A 307 -10.78 7.56 38.23
C LYS A 307 -11.24 6.20 38.76
N HIS A 308 -12.39 6.14 39.42
CA HIS A 308 -12.96 4.90 39.94
C HIS A 308 -13.29 3.90 38.81
N LEU A 309 -13.87 4.39 37.72
CA LEU A 309 -14.14 3.57 36.53
C LEU A 309 -12.85 3.05 35.88
N ALA A 310 -11.81 3.88 35.81
CA ALA A 310 -10.50 3.46 35.30
C ALA A 310 -9.85 2.38 36.19
N GLU A 311 -9.94 2.51 37.51
CA GLU A 311 -9.46 1.50 38.46
C GLU A 311 -10.23 0.17 38.29
N LEU A 312 -11.55 0.22 38.15
CA LEU A 312 -12.38 -0.97 37.91
C LEU A 312 -12.02 -1.66 36.59
N GLU A 313 -11.81 -0.89 35.53
CA GLU A 313 -11.39 -1.39 34.23
C GLU A 313 -10.00 -2.03 34.27
N GLN A 314 -9.05 -1.43 35.01
CA GLN A 314 -7.74 -2.04 35.25
C GLN A 314 -7.84 -3.37 36.00
N GLN A 315 -8.69 -3.45 37.03
CA GLN A 315 -8.94 -4.71 37.75
C GLN A 315 -9.54 -5.77 36.82
N ARG A 316 -10.50 -5.39 35.98
CA ARG A 316 -11.12 -6.28 34.98
C ARG A 316 -10.08 -6.80 33.99
N GLN A 317 -9.21 -5.94 33.47
CA GLN A 317 -8.13 -6.34 32.56
C GLN A 317 -7.10 -7.24 33.23
N ALA A 318 -6.73 -6.96 34.50
CA ALA A 318 -5.82 -7.80 35.26
C ALA A 318 -6.40 -9.21 35.48
N GLU A 319 -7.69 -9.30 35.83
CA GLU A 319 -8.36 -10.59 35.99
C GLU A 319 -8.48 -11.34 34.65
N GLN A 320 -8.79 -10.65 33.55
CA GLN A 320 -8.78 -11.26 32.22
C GLN A 320 -7.39 -11.79 31.83
N ARG A 321 -6.32 -11.04 32.11
CA ARG A 321 -4.94 -11.49 31.90
C ARG A 321 -4.62 -12.71 32.75
N ARG A 322 -5.04 -12.74 34.01
CA ARG A 322 -4.87 -13.88 34.91
C ARG A 322 -5.58 -15.12 34.37
N ILE A 323 -6.84 -15.00 33.96
CA ILE A 323 -7.62 -16.09 33.36
C ILE A 323 -6.92 -16.60 32.08
N ALA A 324 -6.46 -15.68 31.22
CA ALA A 324 -5.74 -16.04 30.00
C ALA A 324 -4.41 -16.76 30.28
N GLN A 325 -3.66 -16.35 31.31
CA GLN A 325 -2.43 -17.03 31.74
C GLN A 325 -2.72 -18.45 32.23
N ILE A 326 -3.78 -18.64 33.02
CA ILE A 326 -4.20 -19.97 33.47
C ILE A 326 -4.60 -20.85 32.29
N ALA A 327 -5.37 -20.31 31.34
CA ALA A 327 -5.76 -21.02 30.13
C ALA A 327 -4.54 -21.40 29.27
N ALA A 328 -3.58 -20.48 29.10
CA ALA A 328 -2.35 -20.75 28.37
C ALA A 328 -1.49 -21.83 29.05
N ALA A 329 -1.36 -21.80 30.38
CA ALA A 329 -0.64 -22.84 31.12
C ALA A 329 -1.29 -24.22 30.96
N LYS A 330 -2.63 -24.30 31.02
CA LYS A 330 -3.38 -25.53 30.73
C LYS A 330 -3.18 -26.02 29.31
N ALA A 331 -3.21 -25.13 28.32
CA ALA A 331 -2.98 -25.49 26.92
C ALA A 331 -1.56 -26.03 26.69
N VAL A 332 -0.54 -25.47 27.36
CA VAL A 332 0.83 -26.00 27.32
C VAL A 332 0.90 -27.40 27.94
N GLU A 333 0.22 -27.62 29.07
CA GLU A 333 0.15 -28.93 29.72
C GLU A 333 -0.55 -29.97 28.83
N GLU A 334 -1.69 -29.61 28.22
CA GLU A 334 -2.44 -30.47 27.29
C GLU A 334 -1.61 -30.79 26.04
N ALA A 335 -0.95 -29.80 25.44
CA ALA A 335 -0.06 -30.00 24.29
C ALA A 335 1.13 -30.91 24.63
N ALA A 336 1.68 -30.82 25.85
CA ALA A 336 2.74 -31.71 26.31
C ALA A 336 2.24 -33.17 26.45
N LYS A 337 1.02 -33.37 26.98
CA LYS A 337 0.38 -34.70 27.04
C LYS A 337 0.15 -35.27 25.64
N GLU A 338 -0.35 -34.47 24.71
CA GLU A 338 -0.55 -34.89 23.32
C GLU A 338 0.77 -35.18 22.58
N ALA A 339 1.82 -34.42 22.86
CA ALA A 339 3.15 -34.68 22.31
C ALA A 339 3.71 -36.02 22.80
N GLU A 340 3.49 -36.35 24.08
CA GLU A 340 3.90 -37.64 24.63
C GLU A 340 3.15 -38.82 24.01
N VAL A 341 1.82 -38.70 23.85
CA VAL A 341 1.02 -39.72 23.14
C VAL A 341 1.52 -39.93 21.72
N ARG A 342 1.81 -38.85 20.99
CA ARG A 342 2.38 -38.92 19.63
C ARG A 342 3.75 -39.61 19.61
N ARG A 343 4.60 -39.34 20.61
CA ARG A 343 5.92 -39.97 20.73
C ARG A 343 5.82 -41.48 20.93
N ILE A 344 4.91 -41.93 21.80
CA ILE A 344 4.66 -43.36 22.04
C ILE A 344 4.15 -44.03 20.75
N ALA A 345 3.16 -43.44 20.09
CA ALA A 345 2.62 -43.98 18.84
C ALA A 345 3.69 -44.11 17.74
N ALA A 346 4.57 -43.10 17.60
CA ALA A 346 5.68 -43.14 16.65
C ALA A 346 6.69 -44.24 16.97
N ALA A 347 7.01 -44.46 18.26
CA ALA A 347 7.90 -45.53 18.69
C ALA A 347 7.32 -46.92 18.42
N GLU A 348 6.02 -47.13 18.67
CA GLU A 348 5.34 -48.39 18.35
C GLU A 348 5.33 -48.68 16.85
N GLN A 349 5.09 -47.66 16.03
CA GLN A 349 5.13 -47.82 14.57
C GLN A 349 6.53 -48.21 14.09
N ALA A 350 7.57 -47.52 14.56
CA ALA A 350 8.95 -47.85 14.22
C ALA A 350 9.33 -49.30 14.62
N ALA A 351 8.83 -49.78 15.76
CA ALA A 351 9.04 -51.15 16.20
C ALA A 351 8.37 -52.19 15.27
N ARG A 352 7.18 -51.89 14.73
CA ARG A 352 6.49 -52.79 13.77
C ARG A 352 7.23 -52.88 12.44
N GLU A 353 7.76 -51.77 11.94
CA GLU A 353 8.49 -51.71 10.68
C GLU A 353 9.84 -52.46 10.74
N ALA A 354 10.43 -52.62 11.92
CA ALA A 354 11.72 -53.29 12.12
C ALA A 354 11.66 -54.84 12.24
N ALA A 355 10.49 -55.49 12.13
CA ALA A 355 10.36 -56.94 12.31
C ALA A 355 10.76 -57.77 11.05
N PRO A 356 11.47 -58.91 11.18
CA PRO A 356 11.98 -59.68 10.03
C PRO A 356 10.91 -60.55 9.30
N PRO A 357 11.09 -60.84 7.99
CA PRO A 357 10.14 -61.62 7.18
C PRO A 357 10.20 -63.14 7.44
N ARG A 358 9.04 -63.83 7.39
CA ARG A 358 8.92 -65.31 7.52
C ARG A 358 9.44 -66.05 6.26
N LYS A 359 10.19 -67.15 6.43
CA LYS A 359 10.69 -68.01 5.33
C LYS A 359 9.56 -68.84 4.68
N PRO A 360 9.62 -69.16 3.38
CA PRO A 360 8.63 -70.01 2.70
C PRO A 360 8.75 -71.48 3.12
N ASP A 361 7.61 -72.20 3.13
CA ASP A 361 7.55 -73.63 3.41
C ASP A 361 8.05 -74.45 2.20
N ASP A 362 8.88 -75.48 2.43
CA ASP A 362 9.51 -76.29 1.38
C ASP A 362 9.69 -77.75 1.81
N CYS A 363 8.91 -78.65 1.18
CA CYS A 363 8.92 -80.08 1.47
C CYS A 363 10.26 -80.77 1.15
N THR A 364 11.09 -80.23 0.25
CA THR A 364 12.40 -80.84 -0.07
C THR A 364 13.34 -80.85 1.14
N THR A 365 13.11 -79.97 2.11
CA THR A 365 13.90 -79.88 3.34
C THR A 365 13.38 -80.78 4.47
N ALA A 366 12.26 -81.49 4.24
CA ALA A 366 11.70 -82.41 5.21
C ALA A 366 12.60 -83.66 5.34
N THR A 367 13.17 -83.83 6.52
CA THR A 367 14.01 -84.97 6.87
C THR A 367 13.95 -85.24 8.37
N GLY A 368 14.12 -86.49 8.78
CA GLY A 368 14.06 -86.93 10.17
C GLY A 368 12.78 -87.71 10.51
N THR A 369 12.51 -87.84 11.80
CA THR A 369 11.33 -88.56 12.31
C THR A 369 10.20 -87.57 12.58
N PHE A 370 9.03 -87.87 12.04
CA PHE A 370 7.82 -87.12 12.28
C PHE A 370 6.79 -88.01 12.96
N SER A 371 6.01 -87.39 13.84
CA SER A 371 4.96 -88.08 14.59
C SER A 371 3.60 -87.42 14.37
N ALA A 372 2.58 -88.25 14.26
CA ALA A 372 1.17 -87.87 14.26
C ALA A 372 0.37 -88.78 15.20
N ASP A 373 -0.91 -88.49 15.38
CA ASP A 373 -1.87 -89.35 16.11
C ASP A 373 -1.37 -89.75 17.51
N GLY A 374 -0.84 -88.80 18.28
CA GLY A 374 -0.33 -89.07 19.62
C GLY A 374 0.87 -90.03 19.67
N ASN A 375 1.70 -90.03 18.62
CA ASN A 375 2.86 -90.91 18.42
C ASN A 375 2.54 -92.37 18.02
N LEU A 376 1.28 -92.67 17.71
CA LEU A 376 0.89 -93.97 17.16
C LEU A 376 1.32 -94.13 15.69
N THR A 377 1.45 -93.01 14.98
CA THR A 377 1.97 -92.96 13.62
C THR A 377 3.35 -92.35 13.63
N GLN A 378 4.33 -93.14 13.21
CA GLN A 378 5.71 -92.70 13.03
C GLN A 378 6.07 -92.76 11.56
N TYR A 379 6.56 -91.65 11.06
CA TYR A 379 6.95 -91.49 9.67
C TYR A 379 8.40 -90.99 9.65
N THR A 380 9.30 -91.84 9.20
CA THR A 380 10.74 -91.55 9.19
C THR A 380 11.21 -91.35 7.77
N MET A 381 11.84 -90.21 7.50
CA MET A 381 12.45 -89.87 6.22
C MET A 381 13.97 -89.80 6.38
N ASN A 382 14.68 -90.73 5.76
CA ASN A 382 16.14 -90.74 5.72
C ASN A 382 16.60 -90.19 4.37
N GLY A 383 16.94 -88.89 4.37
CA GLY A 383 17.25 -88.12 3.16
C GLY A 383 16.46 -86.81 3.12
N SER A 384 16.93 -85.86 2.30
CA SER A 384 16.24 -84.60 1.98
C SER A 384 16.11 -84.52 0.48
N GLY A 385 14.94 -84.15 -0.04
CA GLY A 385 14.68 -84.20 -1.49
C GLY A 385 14.28 -85.61 -1.93
N SER A 386 15.10 -86.61 -1.69
CA SER A 386 14.76 -88.02 -1.94
C SER A 386 15.48 -88.93 -0.94
N GLY A 387 14.99 -90.16 -0.78
CA GLY A 387 15.60 -91.11 0.13
C GLY A 387 14.72 -92.31 0.43
N SER A 388 15.14 -93.10 1.41
CA SER A 388 14.34 -94.18 1.97
C SER A 388 13.55 -93.67 3.15
N GLY A 389 12.35 -94.17 3.34
CA GLY A 389 11.56 -93.92 4.52
C GLY A 389 10.92 -95.20 5.07
N HIS A 390 10.46 -95.07 6.30
CA HIS A 390 9.79 -96.13 7.02
C HIS A 390 8.55 -95.55 7.67
N PHE A 391 7.40 -96.13 7.35
CA PHE A 391 6.14 -95.78 7.97
C PHE A 391 5.73 -96.91 8.91
N ARG A 392 5.44 -96.52 10.15
CA ARG A 392 4.89 -97.40 11.16
C ARG A 392 3.61 -96.82 11.70
N GLN A 393 2.59 -97.66 11.78
CA GLN A 393 1.36 -97.34 12.48
C GLN A 393 1.01 -98.43 13.48
N ARG A 394 0.68 -98.02 14.71
CA ARG A 394 0.13 -98.90 15.75
C ARG A 394 -1.34 -98.61 15.96
N THR A 395 -2.13 -99.66 16.18
CA THR A 395 -3.52 -99.50 16.64
C THR A 395 -3.55 -99.03 18.10
N TYR A 396 -4.65 -98.38 18.49
CA TYR A 396 -4.88 -97.98 19.87
C TYR A 396 -4.93 -99.23 20.76
N GLY A 397 -4.05 -99.32 21.77
CA GLY A 397 -3.83 -100.54 22.56
C GLY A 397 -2.56 -101.34 22.18
N SER A 398 -1.90 -101.00 21.07
CA SER A 398 -0.67 -101.65 20.57
C SER A 398 -0.79 -103.18 20.42
N GLU A 399 -1.94 -103.67 19.97
CA GLU A 399 -2.13 -105.08 19.63
C GLU A 399 -1.61 -105.40 18.22
N TYR A 400 -1.72 -104.45 17.28
CA TYR A 400 -1.32 -104.64 15.89
C TYR A 400 -0.40 -103.52 15.40
N GLN A 401 0.59 -103.90 14.59
CA GLN A 401 1.54 -102.99 13.96
C GLN A 401 1.52 -103.18 12.45
N PHE A 402 1.44 -102.08 11.72
CA PHE A 402 1.67 -102.01 10.29
C PHE A 402 2.99 -101.30 10.02
N ASP A 403 3.89 -101.97 9.30
CA ASP A 403 5.15 -101.39 8.84
C ASP A 403 5.22 -101.47 7.32
N ILE A 404 5.72 -100.40 6.71
CA ILE A 404 6.06 -100.39 5.29
C ILE A 404 7.28 -99.51 5.06
N ASP A 405 8.27 -100.08 4.38
CA ASP A 405 9.40 -99.33 3.85
C ASP A 405 9.02 -98.74 2.50
N PHE A 406 9.51 -97.55 2.20
CA PHE A 406 9.27 -96.88 0.93
C PHE A 406 10.50 -96.09 0.49
N TYR A 407 10.60 -95.82 -0.80
CA TYR A 407 11.46 -94.75 -1.32
C TYR A 407 10.60 -93.53 -1.63
N PHE A 408 11.13 -92.34 -1.38
CA PHE A 408 10.44 -91.09 -1.65
C PHE A 408 11.28 -90.14 -2.50
N ASN A 409 10.58 -89.28 -3.25
CA ASN A 409 11.15 -88.13 -3.95
C ASN A 409 10.22 -86.93 -3.81
N THR A 410 10.75 -85.75 -3.51
CA THR A 410 10.00 -84.54 -3.15
C THR A 410 10.34 -83.37 -4.07
N SER A 411 9.33 -82.56 -4.33
CA SER A 411 9.47 -81.17 -4.80
C SER A 411 9.09 -80.22 -3.67
N ALA A 412 9.13 -78.91 -3.91
CA ALA A 412 8.77 -77.91 -2.90
C ALA A 412 7.35 -78.12 -2.31
N ASN A 413 6.43 -78.68 -3.10
CA ASN A 413 5.02 -78.82 -2.76
C ASN A 413 4.44 -80.24 -2.94
N SER A 414 5.26 -81.25 -3.22
CA SER A 414 4.78 -82.63 -3.45
C SER A 414 5.79 -83.68 -3.00
N ILE A 415 5.30 -84.87 -2.67
CA ILE A 415 6.09 -86.06 -2.33
C ILE A 415 5.54 -87.26 -3.10
N SER A 416 6.42 -88.04 -3.73
CA SER A 416 6.11 -89.29 -4.42
C SER A 416 6.67 -90.47 -3.66
N PHE A 417 5.95 -91.60 -3.66
CA PHE A 417 6.24 -92.80 -2.90
C PHE A 417 6.30 -94.04 -3.79
N ASP A 418 7.37 -94.81 -3.59
CA ASP A 418 7.54 -96.17 -4.08
C ASP A 418 7.52 -97.13 -2.88
N TYR A 419 6.39 -97.81 -2.68
CA TYR A 419 6.13 -98.61 -1.49
C TYR A 419 6.64 -100.04 -1.66
N GLY A 420 7.33 -100.54 -0.63
CA GLY A 420 7.68 -101.94 -0.50
C GLY A 420 6.49 -102.79 -0.05
N GLU A 421 6.79 -103.98 0.46
CA GLU A 421 5.76 -104.87 1.01
C GLU A 421 5.32 -104.37 2.40
N GLY A 422 4.02 -104.14 2.55
CA GLY A 422 3.41 -103.80 3.83
C GLY A 422 3.24 -105.04 4.71
N ILE A 423 3.65 -104.95 5.97
CA ILE A 423 3.64 -106.06 6.93
C ILE A 423 2.71 -105.71 8.08
N TYR A 424 1.66 -106.51 8.25
CA TYR A 424 0.85 -106.52 9.47
C TYR A 424 1.40 -107.58 10.42
N SER A 425 1.71 -107.16 11.63
CA SER A 425 2.21 -108.04 12.69
C SER A 425 1.47 -107.82 14.00
N ASP A 426 1.43 -108.85 14.83
CA ASP A 426 1.10 -108.72 16.25
C ASP A 426 2.22 -107.92 16.93
N ALA A 427 1.87 -106.80 17.54
CA ALA A 427 2.85 -105.83 18.02
C ALA A 427 3.62 -106.29 19.27
N ALA A 428 3.14 -107.31 19.98
CA ALA A 428 3.79 -107.86 21.17
C ALA A 428 4.76 -109.01 20.82
N SER A 429 4.35 -109.90 19.92
CA SER A 429 5.11 -111.10 19.53
C SER A 429 5.93 -110.94 18.25
N GLY A 430 5.61 -109.95 17.41
CA GLY A 430 6.21 -109.77 16.08
C GLY A 430 5.76 -110.79 15.04
N ALA A 431 4.77 -111.65 15.36
CA ALA A 431 4.27 -112.64 14.43
C ALA A 431 3.58 -111.95 13.24
N ILE A 432 4.00 -112.30 12.02
CA ILE A 432 3.44 -111.74 10.79
C ILE A 432 2.06 -112.34 10.55
N LEU A 433 1.05 -111.48 10.54
CA LEU A 433 -0.35 -111.85 10.34
C LEU A 433 -0.73 -111.79 8.86
N GLN A 434 -0.23 -110.77 8.15
CA GLN A 434 -0.56 -110.55 6.75
C GLN A 434 0.52 -109.71 6.07
N ARG A 435 0.81 -110.04 4.81
CA ARG A 435 1.59 -109.19 3.90
C ARG A 435 0.65 -108.59 2.85
N THR A 436 0.87 -107.33 2.49
CA THR A 436 0.05 -106.61 1.51
C THR A 436 0.93 -105.77 0.59
N SER A 437 0.48 -105.58 -0.66
CA SER A 437 1.11 -104.64 -1.59
C SER A 437 0.33 -103.34 -1.60
N ILE A 438 1.01 -102.20 -1.50
CA ILE A 438 0.41 -100.86 -1.61
C ILE A 438 0.81 -100.25 -2.95
N PRO A 439 -0.12 -99.64 -3.71
CA PRO A 439 0.23 -98.99 -4.97
C PRO A 439 1.07 -97.73 -4.73
N ASN A 440 2.06 -97.52 -5.59
CA ASN A 440 2.87 -96.31 -5.63
C ASN A 440 2.00 -95.09 -5.98
N GLY A 441 2.36 -93.91 -5.46
CA GLY A 441 1.56 -92.70 -5.65
C GLY A 441 2.26 -91.43 -5.17
N SER A 442 1.64 -90.27 -5.41
CA SER A 442 2.16 -88.95 -5.02
C SER A 442 1.12 -88.14 -4.26
N ALA A 443 1.56 -87.32 -3.31
CA ALA A 443 0.76 -86.46 -2.44
C ALA A 443 1.27 -85.00 -2.47
N ASN A 444 0.42 -84.03 -2.13
CA ASN A 444 0.84 -82.66 -1.84
C ASN A 444 1.58 -82.61 -0.51
N CYS A 445 2.61 -81.78 -0.43
CA CYS A 445 3.46 -81.70 0.75
C CYS A 445 3.89 -80.27 1.08
N THR A 446 3.90 -79.88 2.36
CA THR A 446 4.52 -78.62 2.83
C THR A 446 5.33 -78.84 4.11
N PHE A 447 6.42 -78.08 4.30
CA PHE A 447 7.21 -78.16 5.53
C PHE A 447 7.74 -76.78 5.95
N ASN A 448 7.37 -76.32 7.14
CA ASN A 448 7.73 -74.99 7.67
C ASN A 448 8.95 -75.01 8.63
N GLY A 449 9.74 -76.08 8.59
CA GLY A 449 10.84 -76.33 9.52
C GLY A 449 10.44 -77.08 10.79
N ARG A 450 9.14 -77.18 11.12
CA ARG A 450 8.62 -77.91 12.29
C ARG A 450 7.48 -78.87 11.98
N VAL A 451 6.54 -78.48 11.13
CA VAL A 451 5.36 -79.27 10.78
C VAL A 451 5.45 -79.66 9.32
N LEU A 452 5.39 -80.97 9.06
CA LEU A 452 5.32 -81.58 7.73
C LEU A 452 3.87 -81.95 7.46
N THR A 453 3.27 -81.39 6.42
CA THR A 453 1.89 -81.71 6.02
C THR A 453 1.93 -82.52 4.74
N ILE A 454 1.34 -83.72 4.72
CA ILE A 454 1.21 -84.58 3.53
C ILE A 454 -0.28 -84.82 3.27
N ASP A 455 -0.80 -84.36 2.13
CA ASP A 455 -2.23 -84.38 1.75
C ASP A 455 -3.17 -83.93 2.89
N GLY A 456 -2.76 -82.88 3.61
CA GLY A 456 -3.53 -82.28 4.70
C GLY A 456 -3.35 -82.95 6.07
N LYS A 457 -2.64 -84.07 6.16
CA LYS A 457 -2.28 -84.67 7.45
C LYS A 457 -0.99 -84.07 7.98
N GLU A 458 -1.04 -83.49 9.17
CA GLU A 458 0.11 -82.88 9.84
C GLU A 458 0.92 -83.90 10.64
N PHE A 459 2.22 -83.86 10.45
CA PHE A 459 3.22 -84.62 11.20
C PHE A 459 4.23 -83.63 11.79
N VAL A 460 4.40 -83.66 13.10
CA VAL A 460 5.33 -82.76 13.79
C VAL A 460 6.70 -83.42 13.84
N LYS A 461 7.75 -82.68 13.44
CA LYS A 461 9.14 -83.15 13.54
C LYS A 461 9.52 -83.34 15.00
N ARG A 462 10.02 -84.53 15.34
CA ARG A 462 10.54 -84.85 16.68
C ARG A 462 11.95 -84.31 16.90
#